data_AF-A0A522GGM4-F1
#
_entry.id   AF-A0A522GGM4-F1
#
_cell.length_a   1.000
_cell.length_b   1.000
_cell.length_c   1.000
_cell.angle_alpha   90.00
_cell.angle_beta   90.00
_cell.angle_gamma   90.00
#
_symmetry.space_group_name_H-M   'P 1'
#
loop_
_entity.id
_entity.type
_entity.pdbx_description
1 polymer ?
#
loop_
_entity_poly.entity_id
_entity_poly.type
_entity_poly.pdbx_seq_one_letter_code
_entity_poly.pdbx_strand_id
1 'polypeptide(L)'
;DISHIENTDLEQVKLFFFTHYAPNNAILTLTGNINYDLSIRLCQKWFGPIEKRNVQSRKLPPEPIQKEGRVLIVEKDVPSTALYKVWHIGPRNSPDFSTLDLITDLLAGGESGRLYTKLVREKKLFSEINAYLTSDIDPGLIFIHGKLMKGIDIQHAEEAINEVITNLQKRNGIHDEMEKVKNKFESSTVFSNTGILNKAMNLSFYELLGDAGLINLEIDAYRKVSREMVVEGTRKYLVPSNCSTLYYKSTRKE
;
A
#
# COMPACT_ATOMS: atom_id res chain seq x y z
N ASP A 1 -7.33 -4.71 23.64
CA ASP A 1 -7.62 -3.93 24.85
C ASP A 1 -8.26 -2.63 24.39
N ILE A 2 -9.52 -2.37 24.76
CA ILE A 2 -10.30 -1.19 24.32
C ILE A 2 -10.28 -0.05 25.36
N SER A 3 -9.62 -0.27 26.49
CA SER A 3 -9.59 0.67 27.62
C SER A 3 -9.05 2.06 27.24
N HIS A 4 -8.19 2.15 26.24
CA HIS A 4 -7.70 3.43 25.73
C HIS A 4 -8.80 4.28 25.09
N ILE A 5 -9.86 3.66 24.56
CA ILE A 5 -11.03 4.37 24.02
C ILE A 5 -11.97 4.76 25.16
N GLU A 6 -12.28 3.82 26.06
CA GLU A 6 -13.26 4.04 27.15
C GLU A 6 -12.81 5.09 28.16
N ASN A 7 -11.50 5.24 28.37
CA ASN A 7 -10.93 6.18 29.33
C ASN A 7 -10.54 7.53 28.70
N THR A 8 -10.90 7.79 27.43
CA THR A 8 -10.61 9.07 26.79
C THR A 8 -11.57 10.16 27.29
N ASP A 9 -11.04 11.25 27.85
CA ASP A 9 -11.84 12.39 28.32
C ASP A 9 -11.78 13.61 27.38
N LEU A 10 -12.66 14.59 27.63
CA LEU A 10 -12.76 15.80 26.81
C LEU A 10 -11.46 16.63 26.82
N GLU A 11 -10.73 16.65 27.93
CA GLU A 11 -9.51 17.45 28.06
C GLU A 11 -8.38 16.83 27.23
N GLN A 12 -8.30 15.50 27.16
CA GLN A 12 -7.38 14.78 26.27
C GLN A 12 -7.71 15.06 24.79
N VAL A 13 -9.00 15.09 24.42
CA VAL A 13 -9.42 15.43 23.05
C VAL A 13 -9.05 16.88 22.69
N LYS A 14 -9.30 17.84 23.59
CA LYS A 14 -8.89 19.24 23.40
C LYS A 14 -7.37 19.34 23.28
N LEU A 15 -6.64 18.69 24.16
CA LEU A 15 -5.17 18.68 24.13
C LEU A 15 -4.66 18.16 22.79
N PHE A 16 -5.22 17.06 22.29
CA PHE A 16 -4.88 16.52 20.97
C PHE A 16 -5.15 17.52 19.85
N PHE A 17 -6.32 18.16 19.85
CA PHE A 17 -6.66 19.20 18.87
C PHE A 17 -5.67 20.36 18.90
N PHE A 18 -5.38 20.92 20.08
CA PHE A 18 -4.46 22.05 20.21
C PHE A 18 -3.00 21.67 19.91
N THR A 19 -2.64 20.39 20.04
CA THR A 19 -1.30 19.87 19.71
C THR A 19 -1.10 19.66 18.21
N HIS A 20 -2.11 19.13 17.51
CA HIS A 20 -1.93 18.65 16.13
C HIS A 20 -2.65 19.48 15.05
N TYR A 21 -3.78 20.12 15.37
CA TYR A 21 -4.57 20.88 14.40
C TYR A 21 -4.10 22.33 14.38
N ALA A 22 -3.09 22.63 13.54
CA ALA A 22 -2.53 23.97 13.40
C ALA A 22 -2.34 24.32 11.92
N PRO A 23 -2.42 25.60 11.54
CA PRO A 23 -2.27 26.01 10.13
C PRO A 23 -0.88 25.67 9.57
N ASN A 24 0.15 25.65 10.42
CA ASN A 24 1.51 25.21 10.06
C ASN A 24 1.70 23.68 10.04
N ASN A 25 0.61 22.91 10.16
CA ASN A 25 0.57 21.45 10.06
C ASN A 25 -0.67 20.98 9.27
N ALA A 26 -1.14 21.81 8.34
CA ALA A 26 -2.32 21.54 7.53
C ALA A 26 -2.03 21.88 6.06
N ILE A 27 -2.60 21.09 5.14
CA ILE A 27 -2.58 21.34 3.71
C ILE A 27 -4.02 21.64 3.28
N LEU A 28 -4.23 22.81 2.70
CA LEU A 28 -5.51 23.19 2.09
C LEU A 28 -5.37 23.12 0.57
N THR A 29 -6.12 22.21 -0.05
CA THR A 29 -6.16 22.08 -1.51
C THR A 29 -7.48 22.55 -2.07
N LEU A 30 -7.41 23.39 -3.09
CA LEU A 30 -8.57 23.93 -3.81
C LEU A 30 -8.53 23.39 -5.25
N THR A 31 -9.59 22.69 -5.67
CA THR A 31 -9.73 22.21 -7.04
C THR A 31 -11.12 22.52 -7.58
N GLY A 32 -11.20 22.82 -8.88
CA GLY A 32 -12.45 23.15 -9.57
C GLY A 32 -12.33 24.38 -10.45
N ASN A 33 -13.45 24.99 -10.79
CA ASN A 33 -13.49 26.24 -11.54
C ASN A 33 -13.29 27.42 -10.57
N ILE A 34 -12.03 27.73 -10.26
CA ILE A 34 -11.66 28.75 -9.27
C ILE A 34 -10.79 29.84 -9.90
N ASN A 35 -10.94 31.07 -9.42
CA ASN A 35 -10.00 32.16 -9.72
C ASN A 35 -8.89 32.15 -8.66
N TYR A 36 -7.63 32.13 -9.12
CA TYR A 36 -6.46 32.02 -8.24
C TYR A 36 -6.39 33.16 -7.22
N ASP A 37 -6.44 34.42 -7.69
CA ASP A 37 -6.28 35.60 -6.82
C ASP A 37 -7.40 35.72 -5.78
N LEU A 38 -8.64 35.43 -6.18
CA LEU A 38 -9.77 35.39 -5.26
C LEU A 38 -9.60 34.28 -4.22
N SER A 39 -9.15 33.10 -4.65
CA SER A 39 -8.93 31.95 -3.76
C SER A 39 -7.88 32.26 -2.70
N ILE A 40 -6.72 32.79 -3.11
CA ILE A 40 -5.66 33.18 -2.17
C ILE A 40 -6.15 34.25 -1.20
N ARG A 41 -6.89 35.26 -1.68
CA ARG A 41 -7.48 36.31 -0.83
C ARG A 41 -8.43 35.72 0.22
N LEU A 42 -9.29 34.79 -0.17
CA LEU A 42 -10.23 34.14 0.75
C LEU A 42 -9.50 33.23 1.76
N CYS A 43 -8.48 32.49 1.33
CA CYS A 43 -7.63 31.71 2.23
C CYS A 43 -6.95 32.59 3.28
N GLN A 44 -6.35 33.71 2.85
CA GLN A 44 -5.74 34.68 3.76
C GLN A 44 -6.76 35.30 4.72
N LYS A 45 -7.97 35.64 4.22
CA LYS A 45 -9.04 36.20 5.05
C LYS A 45 -9.50 35.24 6.16
N TRP A 46 -9.73 33.97 5.81
CA TRP A 46 -10.37 33.02 6.73
C TRP A 46 -9.38 32.21 7.58
N PHE A 47 -8.22 31.86 7.03
CA PHE A 47 -7.24 31.02 7.72
C PHE A 47 -5.99 31.79 8.15
N GLY A 48 -5.67 32.92 7.51
CA GLY A 48 -4.50 33.74 7.85
C GLY A 48 -4.44 34.25 9.29
N PRO A 49 -5.57 34.65 9.93
CA PRO A 49 -5.56 35.06 11.33
C PRO A 49 -5.34 33.93 12.34
N ILE A 50 -5.39 32.66 11.92
CA ILE A 50 -5.19 31.53 12.83
C ILE A 50 -3.70 31.46 13.19
N GLU A 51 -3.39 31.60 14.48
CA GLU A 51 -2.00 31.53 14.93
C GLU A 51 -1.39 30.14 14.71
N LYS A 52 -0.11 30.13 14.30
CA LYS A 52 0.69 28.91 14.29
C LYS A 52 0.80 28.33 15.69
N ARG A 53 0.93 27.01 15.80
CA ARG A 53 1.18 26.33 17.08
C ARG A 53 2.51 25.59 17.05
N ASN A 54 3.02 25.28 18.23
CA ASN A 54 4.20 24.42 18.37
C ASN A 54 3.81 22.98 18.07
N VAL A 55 3.91 22.59 16.79
CA VAL A 55 3.68 21.21 16.36
C VAL A 55 5.00 20.47 16.44
N GLN A 56 5.05 19.46 17.29
CA GLN A 56 6.25 18.64 17.43
C GLN A 56 6.48 17.85 16.14
N SER A 57 7.71 17.89 15.65
CA SER A 57 8.14 17.00 14.57
C SER A 57 8.00 15.55 15.04
N ARG A 58 7.34 14.72 14.22
CA ARG A 58 7.19 13.29 14.48
C ARG A 58 8.55 12.62 14.41
N LYS A 59 9.12 12.28 15.57
CA LYS A 59 10.39 11.57 15.71
C LYS A 59 10.12 10.17 16.25
N LEU A 60 9.62 9.29 15.38
CA LEU A 60 9.50 7.88 15.73
C LEU A 60 10.83 7.17 15.45
N PRO A 61 11.28 6.25 16.33
CA PRO A 61 12.41 5.41 16.00
C PRO A 61 12.05 4.55 14.77
N PRO A 62 12.98 4.37 13.82
CA PRO A 62 12.74 3.49 12.69
C PRO A 62 12.53 2.05 13.18
N GLU A 63 11.67 1.31 12.50
CA GLU A 63 11.51 -0.11 12.78
C GLU A 63 12.84 -0.85 12.50
N PRO A 64 13.29 -1.73 13.41
CA PRO A 64 14.49 -2.53 13.18
C PRO A 64 14.35 -3.42 11.94
N ILE A 65 15.41 -3.52 11.15
CA ILE A 65 15.45 -4.41 9.99
C ILE A 65 15.15 -5.85 10.44
N GLN A 66 14.12 -6.45 9.85
CA GLN A 66 13.82 -7.86 10.04
C GLN A 66 14.94 -8.71 9.42
N LYS A 67 15.48 -9.66 10.21
CA LYS A 67 16.61 -10.52 9.79
C LYS A 67 16.24 -11.98 9.56
N GLU A 68 15.06 -12.39 10.01
CA GLU A 68 14.57 -13.77 9.95
C GLU A 68 13.07 -13.78 9.71
N GLY A 69 12.56 -14.82 9.05
CA GLY A 69 11.13 -14.98 8.82
C GLY A 69 10.37 -15.17 10.13
N ARG A 70 9.19 -14.56 10.25
CA ARG A 70 8.30 -14.70 11.42
C ARG A 70 7.02 -15.40 11.01
N VAL A 71 6.52 -16.28 11.86
CA VAL A 71 5.24 -16.98 11.64
C VAL A 71 4.37 -16.84 12.88
N LEU A 72 3.12 -16.44 12.68
CA LEU A 72 2.08 -16.48 13.70
C LEU A 72 0.95 -17.39 13.25
N ILE A 73 0.45 -18.23 14.15
CA ILE A 73 -0.71 -19.08 13.91
C ILE A 73 -1.84 -18.62 14.84
N VAL A 74 -2.99 -18.33 14.25
CA VAL A 74 -4.20 -17.92 14.96
C VAL A 74 -5.33 -18.86 14.55
N GLU A 75 -6.03 -19.42 15.54
CA GLU A 75 -7.17 -20.31 15.32
C GLU A 75 -8.45 -19.64 15.84
N LYS A 76 -9.46 -19.50 14.97
CA LYS A 76 -10.73 -18.82 15.30
C LYS A 76 -11.91 -19.48 14.59
N ASP A 77 -13.10 -19.36 15.17
CA ASP A 77 -14.36 -19.75 14.52
C ASP A 77 -14.70 -18.74 13.42
N VAL A 78 -14.19 -19.01 12.22
CA VAL A 78 -14.38 -18.21 11.00
C VAL A 78 -14.73 -19.12 9.82
N PRO A 79 -15.40 -18.60 8.77
CA PRO A 79 -15.89 -19.44 7.68
C PRO A 79 -14.79 -20.04 6.78
N SER A 80 -13.57 -19.51 6.79
CA SER A 80 -12.48 -20.01 5.93
C SER A 80 -11.11 -19.77 6.58
N THR A 81 -10.19 -20.69 6.33
CA THR A 81 -8.75 -20.46 6.59
C THR A 81 -8.23 -19.41 5.62
N ALA A 82 -7.37 -18.52 6.12
CA ALA A 82 -6.71 -17.48 5.35
C ALA A 82 -5.20 -17.46 5.62
N LEU A 83 -4.45 -17.08 4.59
CA LEU A 83 -3.01 -16.91 4.62
C LEU A 83 -2.68 -15.45 4.32
N TYR A 84 -1.82 -14.85 5.14
CA TYR A 84 -1.26 -13.53 4.91
C TYR A 84 0.25 -13.61 4.95
N LYS A 85 0.92 -12.99 3.97
CA LYS A 85 2.37 -12.80 3.94
C LYS A 85 2.64 -11.32 3.72
N VAL A 86 3.53 -10.76 4.51
CA VAL A 86 3.93 -9.35 4.40
C VAL A 86 5.44 -9.19 4.37
N TRP A 87 5.91 -8.20 3.62
CA TRP A 87 7.32 -7.84 3.49
C TRP A 87 7.52 -6.35 3.70
N HIS A 88 8.52 -5.97 4.48
CA HIS A 88 8.85 -4.56 4.72
C HIS A 88 9.44 -3.91 3.47
N ILE A 89 8.99 -2.70 3.16
CA ILE A 89 9.44 -1.88 2.04
C ILE A 89 9.71 -0.43 2.51
N GLY A 90 10.27 0.39 1.62
CA GLY A 90 10.50 1.81 1.90
C GLY A 90 9.22 2.65 1.93
N PRO A 91 9.35 3.96 2.22
CA PRO A 91 8.26 4.93 2.10
C PRO A 91 7.88 5.18 0.64
N ARG A 92 6.78 5.92 0.42
CA ARG A 92 6.19 6.20 -0.91
C ARG A 92 7.18 6.88 -1.86
N ASN A 93 8.09 7.68 -1.30
CA ASN A 93 9.08 8.47 -2.03
C ASN A 93 10.33 7.64 -2.38
N SER A 94 10.41 6.37 -1.97
CA SER A 94 11.59 5.56 -2.23
C SER A 94 11.76 5.30 -3.73
N PRO A 95 13.00 5.25 -4.26
CA PRO A 95 13.25 4.95 -5.68
C PRO A 95 12.70 3.59 -6.13
N ASP A 96 12.54 2.66 -5.19
CA ASP A 96 12.07 1.31 -5.46
C ASP A 96 10.53 1.22 -5.49
N PHE A 97 9.80 2.24 -5.03
CA PHE A 97 8.34 2.19 -4.87
C PHE A 97 7.62 1.76 -6.15
N SER A 98 7.85 2.44 -7.28
CA SER A 98 7.18 2.15 -8.55
C SER A 98 7.52 0.75 -9.08
N THR A 99 8.73 0.24 -8.80
CA THR A 99 9.12 -1.12 -9.14
C THR A 99 8.33 -2.14 -8.31
N LEU A 100 8.23 -1.90 -7.01
CA LEU A 100 7.52 -2.77 -6.08
C LEU A 100 6.00 -2.76 -6.32
N ASP A 101 5.44 -1.60 -6.66
CA ASP A 101 4.02 -1.46 -6.98
C ASP A 101 3.68 -2.25 -8.25
N LEU A 102 4.49 -2.08 -9.30
CA LEU A 102 4.37 -2.87 -10.53
C LEU A 102 4.55 -4.39 -10.29
N ILE A 103 5.41 -4.80 -9.35
CA ILE A 103 5.53 -6.22 -8.94
C ILE A 103 4.19 -6.71 -8.35
N THR A 104 3.53 -5.93 -7.49
CA THR A 104 2.23 -6.33 -6.93
C THR A 104 1.15 -6.43 -8.00
N ASP A 105 1.14 -5.53 -8.99
CA ASP A 105 0.23 -5.60 -10.14
C ASP A 105 0.50 -6.81 -11.04
N LEU A 106 1.75 -7.20 -11.26
CA LEU A 106 2.08 -8.43 -12.00
C LEU A 106 1.58 -9.68 -11.25
N LEU A 107 1.64 -9.66 -9.92
CA LEU A 107 1.16 -10.75 -9.08
C LEU A 107 -0.37 -10.81 -9.04
N ALA A 108 -1.06 -9.67 -8.89
CA ALA A 108 -2.48 -9.60 -8.57
C ALA A 108 -3.30 -8.52 -9.31
N GLY A 109 -2.89 -8.11 -10.52
CA GLY A 109 -3.54 -7.07 -11.32
C GLY A 109 -4.93 -7.44 -11.90
N GLY A 110 -5.69 -8.33 -11.25
CA GLY A 110 -6.98 -8.86 -11.65
C GLY A 110 -6.90 -10.33 -12.07
N GLU A 111 -7.87 -10.78 -12.87
CA GLU A 111 -7.98 -12.20 -13.28
C GLU A 111 -6.86 -12.70 -14.18
N SER A 112 -6.04 -11.80 -14.72
CA SER A 112 -4.83 -12.15 -15.47
C SER A 112 -3.55 -12.09 -14.63
N GLY A 113 -3.63 -11.72 -13.35
CA GLY A 113 -2.49 -11.74 -12.46
C GLY A 113 -1.97 -13.17 -12.26
N ARG A 114 -0.66 -13.30 -12.02
CA ARG A 114 -0.02 -14.61 -11.87
C ARG A 114 -0.60 -15.42 -10.70
N LEU A 115 -0.89 -14.77 -9.57
CA LEU A 115 -1.45 -15.43 -8.39
C LEU A 115 -2.85 -15.99 -8.70
N TYR A 116 -3.74 -15.20 -9.28
CA TYR A 116 -5.09 -15.66 -9.61
C TYR A 116 -5.05 -16.80 -10.65
N THR A 117 -4.30 -16.62 -11.73
CA THR A 117 -4.20 -17.63 -12.80
C THR A 117 -3.68 -18.96 -12.27
N LYS A 118 -2.58 -18.95 -11.50
CA LYS A 118 -1.97 -20.19 -11.00
C LYS A 118 -2.70 -20.79 -9.81
N LEU A 119 -3.10 -19.97 -8.84
CA LEU A 119 -3.51 -20.47 -7.53
C LEU A 119 -5.03 -20.57 -7.36
N VAL A 120 -5.79 -19.79 -8.12
CA VAL A 120 -7.27 -19.86 -8.14
C VAL A 120 -7.74 -20.70 -9.31
N ARG A 121 -7.34 -20.38 -10.55
CA ARG A 121 -7.87 -21.06 -11.75
C ARG A 121 -7.27 -22.43 -12.00
N GLU A 122 -5.95 -22.55 -11.99
CA GLU A 122 -5.25 -23.80 -12.34
C GLU A 122 -5.19 -24.78 -11.16
N LYS A 123 -4.56 -24.39 -10.05
CA LYS A 123 -4.36 -25.28 -8.89
C LYS A 123 -5.54 -25.35 -7.93
N LYS A 124 -6.49 -24.41 -8.00
CA LYS A 124 -7.70 -24.33 -7.13
C LYS A 124 -7.39 -24.41 -5.64
N LEU A 125 -6.30 -23.75 -5.21
CA LEU A 125 -5.87 -23.70 -3.81
C LEU A 125 -6.57 -22.59 -3.03
N PHE A 126 -6.91 -21.49 -3.71
CA PHE A 126 -7.55 -20.32 -3.12
C PHE A 126 -8.89 -20.04 -3.77
N SER A 127 -9.85 -19.56 -2.99
CA SER A 127 -11.10 -18.95 -3.50
C SER A 127 -10.87 -17.52 -3.96
N GLU A 128 -10.01 -16.79 -3.26
CA GLU A 128 -9.52 -15.48 -3.63
C GLU A 128 -8.07 -15.33 -3.17
N ILE A 129 -7.27 -14.57 -3.93
CA ILE A 129 -5.91 -14.19 -3.57
C ILE A 129 -5.59 -12.84 -4.20
N ASN A 130 -4.92 -11.98 -3.44
CA ASN A 130 -4.60 -10.63 -3.85
C ASN A 130 -3.21 -10.21 -3.35
N ALA A 131 -2.61 -9.23 -4.01
CA ALA A 131 -1.36 -8.59 -3.65
C ALA A 131 -1.47 -7.09 -3.84
N TYR A 132 -0.92 -6.33 -2.91
CA TYR A 132 -0.86 -4.88 -2.96
C TYR A 132 0.26 -4.40 -2.06
N LEU A 133 0.58 -3.11 -2.10
CA LEU A 133 1.46 -2.51 -1.12
C LEU A 133 0.78 -1.35 -0.39
N THR A 134 1.33 -1.03 0.76
CA THR A 134 0.99 0.13 1.57
C THR A 134 2.26 0.94 1.71
N SER A 135 2.19 2.26 1.58
CA SER A 135 3.31 3.16 1.85
C SER A 135 2.84 4.60 1.80
N ASP A 136 3.38 5.44 2.68
CA ASP A 136 3.11 6.87 2.73
C ASP A 136 4.41 7.64 3.11
N ILE A 137 4.36 8.49 4.13
CA ILE A 137 5.54 9.14 4.71
C ILE A 137 6.43 8.11 5.41
N ASP A 138 5.81 7.14 6.09
CA ASP A 138 6.49 6.07 6.80
C ASP A 138 6.75 4.87 5.87
N PRO A 139 7.76 4.03 6.18
CA PRO A 139 7.97 2.76 5.51
C PRO A 139 6.72 1.88 5.52
N GLY A 140 6.55 1.14 4.44
CA GLY A 140 5.34 0.38 4.17
C GLY A 140 5.54 -1.13 4.12
N LEU A 141 4.50 -1.83 3.68
CA LEU A 141 4.50 -3.29 3.50
C LEU A 141 3.96 -3.69 2.13
N ILE A 142 4.56 -4.71 1.51
CA ILE A 142 3.89 -5.51 0.49
C ILE A 142 3.06 -6.58 1.18
N PHE A 143 1.83 -6.78 0.72
CA PHE A 143 0.91 -7.81 1.17
C PHE A 143 0.68 -8.83 0.05
N ILE A 144 0.65 -10.10 0.42
CA ILE A 144 0.00 -11.17 -0.35
C ILE A 144 -0.94 -11.89 0.61
N HIS A 145 -2.22 -11.97 0.29
CA HIS A 145 -3.19 -12.65 1.14
C HIS A 145 -4.28 -13.33 0.33
N GLY A 146 -4.86 -14.39 0.89
CA GLY A 146 -5.94 -15.12 0.25
C GLY A 146 -6.66 -16.07 1.18
N LYS A 147 -7.86 -16.49 0.77
CA LYS A 147 -8.68 -17.50 1.46
C LYS A 147 -8.53 -18.84 0.77
N LEU A 148 -8.22 -19.87 1.55
CA LEU A 148 -7.98 -21.21 1.04
C LEU A 148 -9.30 -21.89 0.68
N MET A 149 -9.26 -22.77 -0.32
CA MET A 149 -10.34 -23.73 -0.55
C MET A 149 -10.39 -24.74 0.59
N LYS A 150 -11.58 -25.30 0.83
CA LYS A 150 -11.81 -26.30 1.89
C LYS A 150 -10.87 -27.50 1.72
N GLY A 151 -10.25 -27.93 2.81
CA GLY A 151 -9.36 -29.11 2.86
C GLY A 151 -7.95 -28.88 2.31
N ILE A 152 -7.62 -27.67 1.83
CA ILE A 152 -6.26 -27.34 1.40
C ILE A 152 -5.36 -27.12 2.61
N ASP A 153 -4.21 -27.80 2.60
CA ASP A 153 -3.14 -27.59 3.58
C ASP A 153 -2.50 -26.20 3.40
N ILE A 154 -2.33 -25.47 4.51
CA ILE A 154 -1.88 -24.07 4.45
C ILE A 154 -0.40 -23.95 4.09
N GLN A 155 0.42 -24.92 4.47
CA GLN A 155 1.84 -24.97 4.09
C GLN A 155 1.96 -25.23 2.59
N HIS A 156 1.20 -26.19 2.05
CA HIS A 156 1.14 -26.40 0.59
C HIS A 156 0.70 -25.13 -0.17
N ALA A 157 -0.30 -24.41 0.36
CA ALA A 157 -0.76 -23.16 -0.22
C ALA A 157 0.32 -22.07 -0.18
N GLU A 158 1.08 -21.96 0.92
CA GLU A 158 2.21 -21.04 1.06
C GLU A 158 3.34 -21.36 0.07
N GLU A 159 3.71 -22.63 -0.06
CA GLU A 159 4.71 -23.10 -1.03
C GLU A 159 4.32 -22.70 -2.46
N ALA A 160 3.04 -22.84 -2.81
CA ALA A 160 2.54 -22.45 -4.12
C ALA A 160 2.62 -20.94 -4.37
N ILE A 161 2.42 -20.09 -3.35
CA ILE A 161 2.69 -18.64 -3.44
C ILE A 161 4.17 -18.39 -3.69
N ASN A 162 5.05 -19.02 -2.91
CA ASN A 162 6.49 -18.86 -3.04
C ASN A 162 6.97 -19.27 -4.45
N GLU A 163 6.40 -20.34 -5.02
CA GLU A 163 6.69 -20.77 -6.40
C GLU A 163 6.35 -19.68 -7.44
N VAL A 164 5.20 -19.01 -7.29
CA VAL A 164 4.80 -17.91 -8.18
C VAL A 164 5.79 -16.75 -8.08
N ILE A 165 6.20 -16.38 -6.87
CA ILE A 165 7.21 -15.32 -6.63
C ILE A 165 8.55 -15.72 -7.25
N THR A 166 9.03 -16.94 -7.04
CA THR A 166 10.28 -17.43 -7.63
C THR A 166 10.21 -17.47 -9.15
N ASN A 167 9.07 -17.81 -9.74
CA ASN A 167 8.89 -17.80 -11.19
C ASN A 167 8.90 -16.38 -11.79
N LEU A 168 8.49 -15.36 -11.02
CA LEU A 168 8.66 -13.95 -11.41
C LEU A 168 10.16 -13.59 -11.55
N GLN A 169 11.00 -14.12 -10.67
CA GLN A 169 12.46 -13.90 -10.69
C GLN A 169 13.17 -14.60 -11.87
N LYS A 170 12.54 -15.59 -12.51
CA LYS A 170 13.08 -16.35 -13.64
C LYS A 170 12.88 -15.67 -14.99
N ARG A 171 12.29 -14.47 -15.03
CA ARG A 171 12.26 -13.59 -16.20
C ARG A 171 11.45 -14.07 -17.42
N ASN A 172 10.89 -15.27 -17.43
CA ASN A 172 10.17 -15.81 -18.60
C ASN A 172 8.82 -15.10 -18.85
N GLY A 173 8.58 -14.70 -20.10
CA GLY A 173 7.28 -14.19 -20.59
C GLY A 173 6.78 -12.87 -19.99
N ILE A 174 7.59 -12.18 -19.18
CA ILE A 174 7.13 -11.04 -18.37
C ILE A 174 6.97 -9.73 -19.16
N HIS A 175 7.54 -9.62 -20.36
CA HIS A 175 7.53 -8.38 -21.14
C HIS A 175 6.10 -7.91 -21.47
N ASP A 176 5.30 -8.79 -22.06
CA ASP A 176 3.93 -8.45 -22.48
C ASP A 176 3.02 -8.24 -21.27
N GLU A 177 3.26 -8.97 -20.18
CA GLU A 177 2.59 -8.76 -18.89
C GLU A 177 2.91 -7.38 -18.31
N MET A 178 4.18 -6.95 -18.35
CA MET A 178 4.61 -5.63 -17.90
C MET A 178 3.96 -4.51 -18.71
N GLU A 179 3.96 -4.62 -20.04
CA GLU A 179 3.33 -3.60 -20.88
C GLU A 179 1.82 -3.54 -20.63
N LYS A 180 1.16 -4.68 -20.45
CA LYS A 180 -0.25 -4.71 -20.05
C LYS A 180 -0.50 -4.00 -18.72
N VAL A 181 0.32 -4.29 -17.70
CA VAL A 181 0.21 -3.66 -16.37
C VAL A 181 0.46 -2.15 -16.46
N LYS A 182 1.51 -1.71 -17.16
CA LYS A 182 1.82 -0.29 -17.35
C LYS A 182 0.70 0.46 -18.06
N ASN A 183 0.13 -0.14 -19.12
CA ASN A 183 -1.02 0.44 -19.83
C ASN A 183 -2.25 0.57 -18.92
N LYS A 184 -2.50 -0.45 -18.08
CA LYS A 184 -3.59 -0.42 -17.11
C LYS A 184 -3.38 0.68 -16.06
N PHE A 185 -2.17 0.79 -15.51
CA PHE A 185 -1.81 1.82 -14.54
C PHE A 185 -2.02 3.22 -15.13
N GLU A 186 -1.44 3.49 -16.29
CA GLU A 186 -1.57 4.79 -16.97
C GLU A 186 -3.03 5.15 -17.23
N SER A 187 -3.82 4.22 -17.77
CA SER A 187 -5.24 4.41 -17.99
C SER A 187 -5.97 4.72 -16.67
N SER A 188 -5.72 3.94 -15.62
CA SER A 188 -6.35 4.12 -14.31
C SER A 188 -6.03 5.48 -13.70
N THR A 189 -4.77 5.93 -13.79
CA THR A 189 -4.31 7.23 -13.29
C THR A 189 -4.92 8.40 -14.07
N VAL A 190 -5.00 8.31 -15.40
CA VAL A 190 -5.65 9.33 -16.23
C VAL A 190 -7.15 9.42 -15.90
N PHE A 191 -7.83 8.28 -15.80
CA PHE A 191 -9.26 8.25 -15.45
C PHE A 191 -9.52 8.72 -14.02
N SER A 192 -8.73 8.31 -13.03
CA SER A 192 -8.90 8.74 -11.64
C SER A 192 -8.76 10.25 -11.49
N ASN A 193 -7.84 10.83 -12.26
CA ASN A 193 -7.61 12.27 -12.29
C ASN A 193 -8.67 13.04 -13.09
N THR A 194 -9.73 12.43 -13.64
CA THR A 194 -10.87 13.21 -14.18
C THR A 194 -11.74 13.81 -13.07
N GLY A 195 -11.80 13.16 -11.91
CA GLY A 195 -12.58 13.61 -10.75
C GLY A 195 -11.89 14.76 -10.00
N ILE A 196 -12.61 15.86 -9.78
CA ILE A 196 -12.11 17.05 -9.06
C ILE A 196 -11.66 16.71 -7.62
N LEU A 197 -12.41 15.84 -6.94
CA LEU A 197 -12.09 15.37 -5.59
C LEU A 197 -10.80 14.54 -5.56
N ASN A 198 -10.64 13.61 -6.49
CA ASN A 198 -9.42 12.79 -6.59
C ASN A 198 -8.18 13.64 -6.86
N LYS A 199 -8.28 14.64 -7.76
CA LYS A 199 -7.19 15.61 -7.97
C LYS A 199 -6.81 16.32 -6.67
N ALA A 200 -7.79 16.77 -5.89
CA ALA A 200 -7.53 17.45 -4.62
C ALA A 200 -6.84 16.53 -3.61
N MET A 201 -7.33 15.30 -3.45
CA MET A 201 -6.74 14.33 -2.54
C MET A 201 -5.30 13.96 -2.95
N ASN A 202 -5.05 13.74 -4.24
CA ASN A 202 -3.72 13.40 -4.74
C ASN A 202 -2.74 14.57 -4.55
N LEU A 203 -3.15 15.80 -4.87
CA LEU A 203 -2.32 17.00 -4.61
C LEU A 203 -2.00 17.15 -3.12
N SER A 204 -3.00 16.96 -2.25
CA SER A 204 -2.80 17.01 -0.79
C SER A 204 -1.81 15.95 -0.33
N PHE A 205 -1.94 14.73 -0.85
CA PHE A 205 -1.07 13.61 -0.52
C PHE A 205 0.37 13.87 -0.98
N TYR A 206 0.58 14.37 -2.19
CA TYR A 206 1.92 14.67 -2.68
C TYR A 206 2.59 15.86 -1.98
N GLU A 207 1.81 16.89 -1.64
CA GLU A 207 2.29 17.97 -0.80
C GLU A 207 2.71 17.46 0.58
N LEU A 208 1.95 16.51 1.14
CA LEU A 208 2.29 15.84 2.41
C LEU A 208 3.61 15.05 2.30
N LEU A 209 3.92 14.50 1.13
CA LEU A 209 5.20 13.83 0.85
C LEU A 209 6.35 14.81 0.57
N GLY A 210 6.06 16.10 0.44
CA GLY A 210 7.03 17.18 0.34
C GLY A 210 7.01 17.96 -0.98
N ASP A 211 6.26 17.53 -1.99
CA ASP A 211 6.13 18.24 -3.27
C ASP A 211 4.88 17.78 -4.04
N ALA A 212 3.86 18.65 -4.12
CA ALA A 212 2.65 18.42 -4.92
C ALA A 212 2.93 18.10 -6.40
N GLY A 213 4.05 18.58 -6.95
CA GLY A 213 4.45 18.39 -8.35
C GLY A 213 4.78 16.94 -8.72
N LEU A 214 5.11 16.10 -7.73
CA LEU A 214 5.42 14.68 -7.91
C LEU A 214 4.25 13.88 -8.52
N ILE A 215 3.01 14.36 -8.38
CA ILE A 215 1.83 13.77 -9.03
C ILE A 215 2.00 13.63 -10.55
N ASN A 216 2.77 14.52 -11.18
CA ASN A 216 2.97 14.52 -12.63
C ASN A 216 4.03 13.52 -13.09
N LEU A 217 4.77 12.90 -12.17
CA LEU A 217 5.90 12.02 -12.48
C LEU A 217 5.56 10.53 -12.33
N GLU A 218 4.39 10.17 -11.79
CA GLU A 218 4.04 8.77 -11.51
C GLU A 218 4.06 7.88 -12.76
N ILE A 219 3.43 8.34 -13.84
CA ILE A 219 3.34 7.58 -15.09
C ILE A 219 4.74 7.33 -15.65
N ASP A 220 5.59 8.36 -15.66
CA ASP A 220 6.97 8.26 -16.13
C ASP A 220 7.81 7.32 -15.26
N ALA A 221 7.64 7.38 -13.94
CA ALA A 221 8.32 6.49 -13.00
C ALA A 221 7.94 5.02 -13.26
N TYR A 222 6.65 4.74 -13.46
CA TYR A 222 6.15 3.42 -13.83
C TYR A 222 6.66 2.93 -15.18
N ARG A 223 6.68 3.82 -16.18
CA ARG A 223 7.17 3.49 -17.54
C ARG A 223 8.65 3.12 -17.54
N LYS A 224 9.46 3.78 -16.71
CA LYS A 224 10.91 3.51 -16.55
C LYS A 224 11.25 2.16 -15.92
N VAL A 225 10.31 1.49 -15.25
CA VAL A 225 10.56 0.19 -14.62
C VAL A 225 10.93 -0.84 -15.69
N SER A 226 12.16 -1.38 -15.60
CA SER A 226 12.64 -2.43 -16.49
C SER A 226 12.40 -3.82 -15.92
N ARG A 227 12.54 -4.85 -16.76
CA ARG A 227 12.46 -6.25 -16.34
C ARG A 227 13.52 -6.59 -15.30
N GLU A 228 14.70 -6.01 -15.45
CA GLU A 228 15.82 -6.15 -14.52
C GLU A 228 15.43 -5.62 -13.14
N MET A 229 14.85 -4.42 -13.08
CA MET A 229 14.36 -3.81 -11.84
C MET A 229 13.30 -4.69 -11.16
N VAL A 230 12.34 -5.24 -11.92
CA VAL A 230 11.33 -6.17 -11.37
C VAL A 230 11.98 -7.39 -10.72
N VAL A 231 12.97 -7.99 -11.38
CA VAL A 231 13.66 -9.18 -10.87
C VAL A 231 14.51 -8.87 -9.65
N GLU A 232 15.25 -7.77 -9.69
CA GLU A 232 16.09 -7.31 -8.59
C GLU A 232 15.25 -6.89 -7.39
N GLY A 233 14.18 -6.12 -7.60
CA GLY A 233 13.22 -5.76 -6.56
C GLY A 233 12.58 -6.99 -5.92
N THR A 234 12.16 -7.97 -6.72
CA THR A 234 11.61 -9.23 -6.20
C THR A 234 12.65 -9.99 -5.37
N ARG A 235 13.90 -10.07 -5.82
CA ARG A 235 14.98 -10.76 -5.08
C ARG A 235 15.46 -10.01 -3.85
N LYS A 236 15.35 -8.70 -3.82
CA LYS A 236 15.76 -7.83 -2.71
C LYS A 236 14.73 -7.82 -1.60
N TYR A 237 13.45 -7.68 -1.94
CA TYR A 237 12.38 -7.42 -0.97
C TYR A 237 11.57 -8.66 -0.60
N LEU A 238 11.23 -9.52 -1.57
CA LEU A 238 10.35 -10.68 -1.36
C LEU A 238 11.18 -11.90 -0.94
N VAL A 239 11.92 -11.77 0.16
CA VAL A 239 12.81 -12.80 0.73
C VAL A 239 12.29 -13.32 2.07
N PRO A 240 12.60 -14.57 2.46
CA PRO A 240 12.12 -15.14 3.73
C PRO A 240 12.56 -14.35 4.96
N SER A 241 13.78 -13.79 4.98
CA SER A 241 14.31 -13.00 6.09
C SER A 241 13.57 -11.68 6.33
N ASN A 242 12.83 -11.20 5.33
CA ASN A 242 12.01 -9.99 5.40
C ASN A 242 10.50 -10.30 5.47
N CYS A 243 10.12 -11.57 5.60
CA CYS A 243 8.73 -12.03 5.51
C CYS A 243 8.13 -12.26 6.90
N SER A 244 6.96 -11.71 7.15
CA SER A 244 6.10 -12.14 8.27
C SER A 244 4.85 -12.83 7.73
N THR A 245 4.59 -14.05 8.18
CA THR A 245 3.47 -14.89 7.74
C THR A 245 2.46 -15.06 8.87
N LEU A 246 1.18 -14.89 8.57
CA LEU A 246 0.06 -15.21 9.47
C LEU A 246 -0.78 -16.33 8.87
N TYR A 247 -0.87 -17.43 9.61
CA TYR A 247 -1.81 -18.53 9.37
C TYR A 247 -3.07 -18.29 10.21
N TYR A 248 -4.14 -17.83 9.56
CA TYR A 248 -5.42 -17.63 10.22
C TYR A 248 -6.33 -18.83 9.94
N LYS A 249 -6.28 -19.83 10.82
CA LYS A 249 -6.97 -21.11 10.65
C LYS A 249 -8.41 -21.04 11.15
N SER A 250 -9.31 -21.56 10.33
CA SER A 250 -10.69 -21.79 10.75
C SER A 250 -10.77 -22.98 11.69
N THR A 251 -11.46 -22.81 12.83
CA THR A 251 -11.88 -23.90 13.72
C THR A 251 -13.34 -24.29 13.52
N ARG A 252 -14.05 -23.63 12.59
CA ARG A 252 -15.47 -23.89 12.33
C ARG A 252 -15.60 -25.31 11.81
N LYS A 253 -16.21 -26.18 12.63
CA LYS A 253 -16.66 -27.49 12.22
C LYS A 253 -17.93 -27.34 11.38
N GLU A 254 -18.13 -28.26 10.45
CA GLU A 254 -19.33 -28.33 9.62
C GLU A 254 -20.61 -28.45 10.45
#